data_AF-A0AA97DX56-F1
#
_entry.id   AF-A0AA97DX56-F1
#
_cell.length_a   1.000
_cell.length_b   1.000
_cell.length_c   1.000
_cell.angle_alpha   90.00
_cell.angle_beta   90.00
_cell.angle_gamma   90.00
#
_symmetry.space_group_name_H-M   'P 1'
#
loop_
_entity.id
_entity.type
_entity.pdbx_description
1 polymer ?
#
loop_
_entity_poly.entity_id
_entity_poly.type
_entity_poly.pdbx_seq_one_letter_code
_entity_poly.pdbx_strand_id
1 'polypeptide(L)' 'MKQLLRGVGIVLGLCFVSAVQALPTPTGKVILTVTGNILNTNTAEGTAEFDRKMLVDLGMVDRQTKTPWSEGSNLYQGLI' A
#
# COMPACT_ATOMS: atom_id res chain seq x y z
N MET A 1 46.50 14.00 40.52
CA MET A 1 46.24 12.54 40.60
C MET A 1 45.06 12.24 39.66
N LYS A 2 45.29 12.07 38.35
CA LYS A 2 45.33 10.78 37.62
C LYS A 2 44.39 9.71 38.20
N GLN A 3 43.22 9.56 37.59
CA GLN A 3 42.44 8.31 37.37
C GLN A 3 41.54 8.58 36.14
N LEU A 4 41.99 8.45 34.88
CA LEU A 4 42.03 7.23 34.06
C LEU A 4 41.04 6.13 34.49
N LEU A 5 39.84 6.10 33.89
CA LEU A 5 39.27 4.84 33.38
C LEU A 5 38.05 5.01 32.45
N ARG A 6 38.31 4.73 31.16
CA ARG A 6 37.49 3.93 30.22
C ARG A 6 36.12 4.47 29.78
N GLY A 7 36.03 4.65 28.46
CA GLY A 7 34.85 5.14 27.77
C GLY A 7 33.66 4.20 27.82
N VAL A 8 32.49 4.82 27.83
CA VAL A 8 31.24 4.19 27.45
C VAL A 8 30.77 4.97 26.23
N GLY A 9 31.16 4.49 25.05
CA GLY A 9 30.56 4.97 23.81
C GLY A 9 29.11 4.50 23.79
N ILE A 10 28.18 5.38 24.14
CA ILE A 10 26.76 5.15 23.91
C ILE A 10 26.56 5.28 22.40
N VAL A 11 26.68 4.16 21.69
CA VAL A 11 26.14 4.05 20.33
C VAL A 11 24.63 3.94 20.48
N LEU A 12 23.95 5.07 20.41
CA LEU A 12 22.49 5.14 20.34
C LEU A 12 22.09 4.57 18.96
N GLY A 13 21.85 3.25 18.93
CA GLY A 13 21.36 2.57 17.74
C GLY A 13 20.02 3.17 17.32
N LEU A 14 20.03 3.97 16.25
CA LEU A 14 18.84 4.36 15.52
C LEU A 14 18.25 3.09 14.88
N CYS A 15 17.39 2.39 15.62
CA CYS A 15 16.48 1.42 15.04
C CYS A 15 15.51 2.21 14.15
N PHE A 16 15.80 2.26 12.85
CA PHE A 16 14.80 2.61 11.85
C PHE A 16 13.77 1.50 11.83
N VAL A 17 12.73 1.62 12.66
CA VAL A 17 11.51 0.82 12.51
C VAL A 17 10.86 1.32 11.22
N SER A 18 11.03 0.57 10.15
CA SER A 18 10.23 0.73 8.94
C SER A 18 8.77 0.53 9.34
N ALA A 19 8.01 1.63 9.47
CA ALA A 19 6.57 1.54 9.61
C ALA A 19 6.04 0.89 8.33
N VAL A 20 5.69 -0.40 8.40
CA VAL A 20 4.82 -1.01 7.40
C VAL A 20 3.51 -0.22 7.49
N GLN A 21 3.28 0.64 6.50
CA GLN A 21 2.03 1.37 6.39
C GLN A 21 0.96 0.34 6.05
N ALA A 22 0.25 -0.11 7.08
CA ALA A 22 -0.88 -1.00 6.92
C ALA A 22 -1.90 -0.34 5.99
N LEU A 23 -2.53 -1.15 5.14
CA LEU A 23 -3.63 -0.68 4.32
C LEU A 23 -4.76 -0.20 5.25
N PRO A 24 -5.44 0.91 4.94
CA PRO A 24 -6.56 1.36 5.76
C PRO A 24 -7.69 0.33 5.72
N THR A 25 -8.46 0.26 6.80
CA THR A 25 -9.67 -0.59 6.85
C THR A 25 -10.75 0.00 5.95
N PRO A 26 -11.45 -0.81 5.12
CA PRO A 26 -12.59 -0.34 4.34
C PRO A 26 -13.67 0.26 5.25
N THR A 27 -14.24 1.37 4.79
CA THR A 27 -15.33 2.08 5.50
C THR A 27 -16.69 1.83 4.84
N GLY A 28 -16.68 1.42 3.57
CA GLY A 28 -17.85 1.04 2.80
C GLY A 28 -17.91 -0.45 2.48
N LYS A 29 -18.80 -0.80 1.55
CA LYS A 29 -18.91 -2.17 1.04
C LYS A 29 -17.61 -2.59 0.35
N VAL A 30 -17.05 -3.73 0.77
CA VAL A 30 -15.92 -4.38 0.10
C VAL A 30 -16.36 -4.84 -1.30
N ILE A 31 -15.61 -4.41 -2.31
CA ILE A 31 -15.87 -4.74 -3.73
C ILE A 31 -14.69 -5.42 -4.42
N LEU A 32 -13.52 -5.42 -3.78
CA LEU A 32 -12.33 -6.15 -4.22
C LEU A 32 -11.62 -6.76 -3.01
N THR A 33 -11.26 -8.03 -3.12
CA THR A 33 -10.44 -8.76 -2.15
C THR A 33 -9.24 -9.34 -2.89
N VAL A 34 -8.04 -9.03 -2.44
CA VAL A 34 -6.78 -9.55 -2.99
C VAL A 34 -6.19 -10.54 -2.00
N THR A 35 -5.78 -11.72 -2.50
CA THR A 35 -5.25 -12.83 -1.70
C THR A 35 -3.98 -13.40 -2.33
N GLY A 36 -3.29 -14.27 -1.61
CA GLY A 36 -2.07 -14.94 -2.05
C GLY A 36 -0.85 -14.46 -1.28
N ASN A 37 0.31 -14.46 -1.93
CA ASN A 37 1.58 -14.06 -1.29
C ASN A 37 1.76 -12.53 -1.35
N ILE A 38 0.94 -11.80 -0.59
CA ILE A 38 0.98 -10.34 -0.49
C ILE A 38 1.45 -9.89 0.89
N LEU A 39 2.25 -8.81 0.93
CA LEU A 39 2.85 -8.31 2.16
C LEU A 39 1.96 -7.30 2.90
N ASN A 40 1.24 -6.45 2.16
CA ASN A 40 0.41 -5.40 2.72
C ASN A 40 -1.04 -5.88 2.79
N THR A 41 -1.57 -6.01 4.00
CA THR A 41 -2.91 -6.52 4.29
C THR A 41 -3.63 -5.58 5.25
N ASN A 42 -4.95 -5.66 5.30
CA ASN A 42 -5.79 -4.93 6.27
C ASN A 42 -6.79 -5.84 6.99
N THR A 43 -6.62 -7.16 6.86
CA THR A 43 -7.41 -8.19 7.54
C THR A 43 -6.51 -9.11 8.35
N ALA A 44 -7.08 -9.79 9.35
CA ALA A 44 -6.36 -10.74 10.19
C ALA A 44 -6.00 -12.02 9.41
N GLU A 45 -6.76 -12.33 8.36
CA GLU A 45 -6.61 -13.49 7.50
C GLU A 45 -5.51 -13.31 6.44
N GLY A 46 -4.84 -12.15 6.41
CA GLY A 46 -3.76 -11.87 5.46
C GLY A 46 -4.26 -11.50 4.06
N THR A 47 -5.45 -10.90 3.95
CA THR A 47 -6.01 -10.38 2.69
C THR A 47 -5.97 -8.85 2.65
N ALA A 48 -6.04 -8.30 1.44
CA ALA A 48 -6.24 -6.86 1.24
C ALA A 48 -7.63 -6.62 0.66
N GLU A 49 -8.48 -5.96 1.44
CA GLU A 49 -9.85 -5.62 1.06
C GLU A 49 -9.97 -4.14 0.72
N PHE A 50 -10.77 -3.83 -0.31
CA PHE A 50 -10.96 -2.47 -0.79
C PHE A 50 -12.45 -2.17 -1.00
N ASP A 51 -12.87 -1.02 -0.50
CA ASP A 51 -14.12 -0.38 -0.90
C ASP A 51 -13.91 0.54 -2.12
N ARG A 52 -15.01 1.13 -2.63
CA ARG A 52 -14.95 2.04 -3.79
C ARG A 52 -14.09 3.27 -3.53
N LYS A 53 -14.12 3.84 -2.33
CA LYS A 53 -13.38 5.06 -2.00
C LYS A 53 -11.88 4.76 -2.01
N MET A 54 -11.47 3.67 -1.38
CA MET A 54 -10.07 3.23 -1.38
C MET A 54 -9.54 3.05 -2.80
N LEU A 55 -10.31 2.41 -3.70
CA LEU A 55 -9.89 2.24 -5.10
C LEU A 55 -9.74 3.57 -5.83
N VAL A 56 -10.64 4.53 -5.60
CA VAL A 56 -10.52 5.88 -6.19
C VAL A 56 -9.29 6.62 -5.66
N ASP A 57 -9.00 6.48 -4.36
CA ASP A 57 -7.87 7.12 -3.70
C ASP A 57 -6.50 6.56 -4.17
N LEU A 58 -6.46 5.35 -4.76
CA LEU A 58 -5.26 4.81 -5.40
C LEU A 58 -4.85 5.55 -6.70
N GLY A 59 -5.76 6.34 -7.28
CA GLY A 59 -5.52 7.12 -8.48
C GLY A 59 -6.10 6.46 -9.72
N MET A 60 -7.23 7.00 -10.19
CA MET A 60 -7.86 6.58 -11.45
C MET A 60 -7.12 7.16 -12.65
N VAL A 61 -6.99 6.36 -13.70
CA VAL A 61 -6.48 6.79 -15.00
C VAL A 61 -7.54 6.63 -16.07
N ASP A 62 -7.45 7.50 -17.06
CA ASP A 62 -8.25 7.45 -18.27
C ASP A 62 -7.44 6.80 -19.40
N ARG A 63 -8.07 5.90 -20.14
CA ARG A 63 -7.47 5.24 -21.29
C ARG A 63 -8.42 5.21 -22.47
N GLN A 64 -8.00 5.86 -23.55
CA GLN A 64 -8.69 5.81 -24.82
C GLN A 64 -8.19 4.60 -25.63
N THR A 65 -9.09 3.66 -25.91
CA THR A 65 -8.74 2.39 -26.58
C THR A 65 -9.65 2.19 -27.79
N LYS A 66 -9.06 1.74 -28.90
CA LYS A 66 -9.80 1.15 -30.03
C LYS A 66 -9.70 -0.37 -29.91
N THR A 67 -10.82 -1.06 -30.01
CA THR A 67 -10.84 -2.53 -29.99
C THR A 67 -11.42 -3.05 -31.30
N PRO A 68 -11.02 -4.26 -31.76
CA PRO A 68 -11.61 -4.86 -32.96
C PRO A 68 -13.12 -5.15 -32.86
N TRP A 69 -13.68 -5.09 -31.65
CA TRP A 69 -15.07 -5.48 -31.36
C TRP A 69 -15.98 -4.28 -31.06
N SER A 70 -15.46 -3.04 -31.09
CA SER A 70 -16.26 -1.84 -30.84
C SER A 70 -16.01 -0.79 -31.93
N GLU A 71 -17.08 -0.13 -32.34
CA GLU A 71 -16.98 1.00 -33.24
C GLU A 71 -16.33 2.19 -32.55
N GLY A 72 -15.41 2.86 -33.26
CA GLY A 72 -14.75 4.06 -32.76
C GLY A 72 -13.72 3.81 -31.66
N SER A 73 -13.50 4.84 -30.83
CA SER A 73 -12.57 4.78 -29.70
C SER A 73 -13.33 5.00 -28.40
N ASN A 74 -13.20 4.07 -27.47
CA ASN A 74 -13.89 4.11 -26.18
C ASN A 74 -12.95 4.60 -25.07
N LEU A 75 -13.49 5.42 -24.16
CA LEU A 75 -12.80 5.87 -22.96
C LEU A 75 -13.10 4.90 -21.81
N TYR A 76 -12.05 4.36 -21.22
CA TYR A 76 -12.11 3.50 -20.04
C TYR A 76 -11.43 4.21 -18.87
N GLN A 77 -12.08 4.23 -17.71
CA GLN A 77 -11.53 4.78 -16.49
C GLN A 77 -11.35 3.67 -15.45
N GLY A 78 -10.16 3.59 -14.85
CA GLY A 78 -9.86 2.54 -13.88
C GLY A 78 -8.45 2.66 -13.29
N LEU A 79 -7.99 1.57 -12.69
CA LEU A 79 -6.62 1.41 -12.18
C LEU A 79 -5.80 0.65 -13.22
N ILE A 80 -4.50 0.96 -13.33
CA ILE A 80 -3.54 0.29 -14.23
C ILE A 80 -2.34 -0.24 -13.47
#